data_AF-A0A6V8Q6G7-F1
#
_entry.id   AF-A0A6V8Q6G7-F1
#
_cell.length_a   1.000
_cell.length_b   1.000
_cell.length_c   1.000
_cell.angle_alpha   90.00
_cell.angle_beta   90.00
_cell.angle_gamma   90.00
#
_symmetry.space_group_name_H-M   'P 1'
#
loop_
_entity.id
_entity.type
_entity.pdbx_description
1 polymer ?
#
loop_
_entity_poly.entity_id
_entity_poly.type
_entity_poly.pdbx_seq_one_letter_code
_entity_poly.pdbx_strand_id
1 'polypeptide(L)'
;MVTDRIEINPAVMLGKPVIRGTRIPVELILRKLSEGATEADLLDAYPRLTPRRHSGCIGVCRRLTSARNHFAANGLMTTSTVRFLADESCDFAVVRALRTAGYDVLAVSEVTCRSDDSELIAQAAQEQRILLTEDKDFGWLVFVSRADSPGVILIRFPGNARKAPAQTVRQLVQENGEALSGCFTVVQPGHIRITRKPSPENLNQPPL
;
A
#
# COMPACT_ATOMS: atom_id res chain seq x y z
N MET A 1 20.00 12.65 22.63
CA MET A 1 18.59 13.11 22.60
C MET A 1 17.95 12.52 21.34
N VAL A 2 17.25 11.39 21.44
CA VAL A 2 16.42 10.92 20.33
C VAL A 2 15.26 11.91 20.26
N THR A 3 15.17 12.65 19.16
CA THR A 3 14.17 13.70 18.94
C THR A 3 12.77 13.14 19.17
N ASP A 4 11.91 13.93 19.81
CA ASP A 4 10.55 13.57 20.24
C ASP A 4 9.56 13.27 19.08
N ARG A 5 10.08 13.07 17.87
CA ARG A 5 9.38 12.85 16.61
C ARG A 5 9.60 11.46 16.01
N ILE A 6 10.49 10.65 16.59
CA ILE A 6 10.75 9.29 16.13
C ILE A 6 10.26 8.31 17.19
N GLU A 7 9.58 7.26 16.75
CA GLU A 7 9.06 6.19 17.58
C GLU A 7 9.61 4.84 17.10
N ILE A 8 9.91 3.96 18.05
CA ILE A 8 10.34 2.58 17.79
C ILE A 8 9.40 1.70 18.61
N ASN A 9 8.55 0.94 17.93
CA ASN A 9 7.59 0.02 18.55
C ASN A 9 7.61 -1.31 17.77
N PRO A 10 7.95 -2.45 18.39
CA PRO A 10 7.98 -3.76 17.72
C PRO A 10 6.67 -4.15 17.03
N ALA A 11 5.53 -3.63 17.48
CA ALA A 11 4.22 -3.90 16.89
C ALA A 11 3.93 -3.10 15.60
N VAL A 12 4.76 -2.09 15.29
CA VAL A 12 4.59 -1.20 14.14
C VAL A 12 5.77 -1.32 13.21
N MET A 13 5.52 -1.64 11.94
CA MET A 13 6.54 -1.73 10.89
C MET A 13 7.75 -2.57 11.32
N LEU A 14 7.50 -3.72 11.95
CA LEU A 14 8.54 -4.64 12.42
C LEU A 14 9.56 -3.99 13.40
N GLY A 15 9.16 -2.94 14.11
CA GLY A 15 10.05 -2.21 15.01
C GLY A 15 11.02 -1.24 14.32
N LYS A 16 10.81 -0.93 13.04
CA LYS A 16 11.58 0.14 12.37
C LYS A 16 11.33 1.49 13.03
N PRO A 17 12.32 2.39 13.07
CA PRO A 17 12.08 3.78 13.43
C PRO A 17 11.08 4.43 12.48
N VAL A 18 9.95 4.88 13.01
CA VAL A 18 8.89 5.56 12.26
C VAL A 18 8.72 7.00 12.74
N ILE A 19 8.18 7.86 11.87
CA ILE A 19 7.75 9.19 12.29
C ILE A 19 6.57 9.04 13.26
N ARG A 20 6.69 9.62 14.46
CA ARG A 20 5.73 9.48 15.56
C ARG A 20 4.31 9.79 15.08
N GLY A 21 3.38 8.90 15.40
CA GLY A 21 1.97 9.03 15.02
C GLY A 21 1.65 8.60 13.58
N THR A 22 2.60 8.01 12.87
CA THR A 22 2.44 7.49 11.51
C THR A 22 3.02 6.08 11.40
N ARG A 23 2.77 5.43 10.26
CA ARG A 23 3.47 4.24 9.81
C ARG A 23 4.46 4.55 8.68
N ILE A 24 5.08 5.74 8.70
CA ILE A 24 6.07 6.16 7.71
C ILE A 24 7.48 5.91 8.26
N PRO A 25 8.26 4.95 7.72
CA PRO A 25 9.61 4.67 8.19
C PRO A 25 10.54 5.86 7.97
N VAL A 26 11.42 6.14 8.93
CA VAL A 26 12.47 7.18 8.79
C VAL A 26 13.39 6.84 7.62
N GLU A 27 13.69 5.55 7.43
CA GLU A 27 14.49 5.03 6.31
C GLU A 27 13.88 5.42 4.95
N LEU A 28 12.55 5.34 4.80
CA LEU A 28 11.87 5.72 3.56
C LEU A 28 12.14 7.18 3.23
N ILE A 29 12.03 8.08 4.22
CA ILE A 29 12.27 9.51 4.04
C ILE A 29 13.73 9.78 3.67
N LEU A 30 14.67 9.18 4.40
CA LEU A 30 16.10 9.32 4.11
C LEU A 30 16.44 8.80 2.70
N ARG A 31 15.88 7.65 2.31
CA ARG A 31 16.03 7.11 0.96
C ARG A 31 15.55 8.09 -0.09
N LYS A 32 14.32 8.62 0.05
CA LYS A 32 13.74 9.56 -0.91
C LYS A 32 14.56 10.84 -1.03
N LEU A 33 15.03 11.39 0.09
CA LEU A 33 15.94 12.55 0.10
C LEU A 33 17.26 12.23 -0.62
N SER A 34 17.86 11.06 -0.36
CA SER A 34 19.09 10.63 -1.03
C SER A 34 18.93 10.43 -2.54
N GLU A 35 17.71 10.10 -2.98
CA GLU A 35 17.32 9.96 -4.39
C GLU A 35 16.89 11.29 -5.03
N GLY A 36 17.02 12.41 -4.31
CA GLY A 36 16.79 13.76 -4.82
C GLY A 36 15.36 14.28 -4.65
N ALA A 37 14.53 13.69 -3.79
CA ALA A 37 13.25 14.28 -3.41
C ALA A 37 13.47 15.58 -2.63
N THR A 38 12.66 16.60 -2.92
CA THR A 38 12.58 17.81 -2.10
C THR A 38 11.63 17.61 -0.92
N GLU A 39 11.70 18.48 0.08
CA GLU A 39 10.72 18.50 1.18
C GLU A 39 9.29 18.67 0.66
N ALA A 40 9.09 19.49 -0.37
CA ALA A 40 7.79 19.68 -1.01
C ALA A 40 7.28 18.38 -1.65
N ASP A 41 8.15 17.62 -2.33
CA ASP A 41 7.79 16.33 -2.91
C ASP A 41 7.37 15.33 -1.81
N LEU A 42 8.08 15.32 -0.68
CA LEU A 42 7.73 14.45 0.45
C LEU A 42 6.40 14.82 1.10
N LEU A 43 6.12 16.11 1.28
CA LEU A 43 4.86 16.57 1.88
C LEU A 43 3.66 16.34 0.95
N ASP A 44 3.85 16.41 -0.37
CA ASP A 44 2.83 16.07 -1.37
C ASP A 44 2.56 14.56 -1.37
N ALA A 45 3.62 13.73 -1.40
CA ALA A 45 3.52 12.28 -1.41
C ALA A 45 2.99 11.71 -0.09
N TYR A 46 3.35 12.32 1.04
CA TYR A 46 3.01 11.86 2.39
C TYR A 46 2.41 12.99 3.25
N PRO A 47 1.13 13.33 3.06
CA PRO A 47 0.50 14.45 3.76
C PRO A 47 0.48 14.37 5.30
N ARG A 48 0.71 13.18 5.88
CA ARG A 48 0.77 12.96 7.34
C ARG A 48 2.15 13.24 7.95
N LEU A 49 3.17 13.58 7.15
CA LEU A 49 4.50 13.94 7.66
C LEU A 49 4.52 15.23 8.48
N THR A 50 3.54 16.13 8.32
CA THR A 50 3.49 17.39 9.06
C THR A 50 2.90 17.19 10.47
N PRO A 51 3.58 17.64 11.55
CA PRO A 51 3.11 17.44 12.94
C PRO A 51 1.79 18.14 13.31
N ARG A 52 1.22 18.94 12.40
CA ARG A 52 0.09 19.82 12.69
C ARG A 52 -1.17 19.42 11.93
N ARG A 53 -1.64 18.19 12.16
CA ARG A 53 -3.05 17.82 12.06
C ARG A 53 -3.47 17.01 13.28
N HIS A 54 -3.63 17.71 14.40
CA HIS A 54 -4.50 17.25 15.48
C HIS A 54 -5.93 17.64 15.10
N SER A 55 -6.65 16.78 14.39
CA SER A 55 -8.11 16.85 14.34
C SER A 55 -8.68 15.46 14.11
N GLY A 56 -9.11 14.87 15.22
CA GLY A 56 -10.29 14.03 15.25
C GLY A 56 -10.11 12.64 14.67
N CYS A 57 -9.87 11.68 15.55
CA CYS A 57 -10.40 10.33 15.40
C CYS A 57 -11.93 10.42 15.26
N ILE A 58 -12.42 10.64 14.04
CA ILE A 58 -13.79 10.28 13.70
C ILE A 58 -13.67 8.87 13.15
N GLY A 59 -14.04 7.90 13.97
CA GLY A 59 -14.18 6.53 13.54
C GLY A 59 -15.03 6.48 12.28
N VAL A 60 -14.40 6.10 11.18
CA VAL A 60 -15.13 5.59 10.03
C VAL A 60 -14.64 4.17 9.81
N CYS A 61 -14.92 3.32 10.80
CA CYS A 61 -15.41 1.98 10.52
C CYS A 61 -16.85 2.12 9.97
N ARG A 62 -17.03 2.89 8.89
CA ARG A 62 -18.20 2.75 8.05
C ARG A 62 -17.70 1.86 6.94
N ARG A 63 -18.08 0.57 7.02
CA ARG A 63 -18.24 -0.29 5.85
C ARG A 63 -18.57 0.62 4.69
N LEU A 64 -17.60 0.84 3.79
CA LEU A 64 -17.93 1.25 2.44
C LEU A 64 -18.68 0.03 1.90
N THR A 65 -19.97 -0.05 2.21
CA THR A 65 -20.92 -0.71 1.35
C THR A 65 -20.56 -0.20 -0.02
N SER A 66 -20.02 -1.09 -0.85
CA SER A 66 -19.97 -0.91 -2.29
C SER A 66 -21.35 -0.42 -2.69
N ALA A 67 -21.49 0.89 -2.78
CA ALA A 67 -22.63 1.52 -3.38
C ALA A 67 -22.49 1.09 -4.83
N ARG A 68 -23.30 0.08 -5.19
CA ARG A 68 -23.56 -0.34 -6.55
C ARG A 68 -23.77 0.92 -7.39
N ASN A 69 -22.71 1.39 -8.03
CA ASN A 69 -22.83 2.19 -9.24
C ASN A 69 -22.74 1.21 -10.40
N HIS A 70 -23.81 0.43 -10.58
CA HIS A 70 -24.20 0.01 -11.90
C HIS A 70 -24.81 1.23 -12.58
N PHE A 71 -23.97 2.06 -13.21
CA PHE A 71 -24.45 2.92 -14.30
C PHE A 71 -24.33 2.11 -15.58
N ALA A 72 -25.42 1.44 -15.94
CA ALA A 72 -25.60 0.90 -17.28
C ALA A 72 -25.90 2.08 -18.22
N ALA A 73 -24.93 2.43 -19.06
CA ALA A 73 -25.17 3.11 -20.33
C ALA A 73 -24.00 2.80 -21.28
N ASN A 74 -24.24 1.83 -22.17
CA ASN A 74 -23.51 1.50 -23.40
C ASN A 74 -22.00 1.17 -23.31
N GLY A 75 -21.70 -0.12 -23.50
CA GLY A 75 -20.37 -0.65 -23.86
C GLY A 75 -19.71 -1.40 -22.71
N LEU A 76 -19.46 -2.70 -22.90
CA LEU A 76 -18.83 -3.60 -21.92
C LEU A 76 -17.63 -2.95 -21.20
N MET A 77 -17.74 -2.73 -19.89
CA MET A 77 -16.61 -2.44 -19.02
C MET A 77 -16.64 -3.44 -17.86
N THR A 78 -15.79 -4.46 -17.94
CA THR A 78 -15.50 -5.39 -16.85
C THR A 78 -14.74 -4.62 -15.76
N THR A 79 -15.44 -3.94 -14.86
CA THR A 79 -14.79 -3.32 -13.70
C THR A 79 -14.34 -4.45 -12.77
N SER A 80 -13.05 -4.77 -12.82
CA SER A 80 -12.40 -5.76 -11.97
C SER A 80 -12.70 -5.47 -10.51
N THR A 81 -13.08 -6.48 -9.72
CA THR A 81 -13.53 -6.32 -8.34
C THR A 81 -12.37 -6.16 -7.33
N VAL A 82 -11.21 -5.72 -7.80
CA VAL A 82 -9.98 -5.64 -7.01
C VAL A 82 -10.07 -4.47 -6.03
N ARG A 83 -9.79 -4.77 -4.77
CA ARG A 83 -9.75 -3.80 -3.68
C ARG A 83 -8.33 -3.65 -3.17
N PHE A 84 -7.99 -2.45 -2.73
CA PHE A 84 -6.65 -2.12 -2.27
C PHE A 84 -6.68 -1.62 -0.83
N LEU A 85 -5.61 -1.96 -0.10
CA LEU A 85 -5.23 -1.35 1.17
C LEU A 85 -3.92 -0.60 0.93
N ALA A 86 -3.93 0.72 0.96
CA ALA A 86 -2.73 1.53 0.81
C ALA A 86 -2.12 1.81 2.18
N ASP A 87 -0.93 1.27 2.40
CA ASP A 87 -0.12 1.57 3.57
C ASP A 87 0.28 3.07 3.61
N GLU A 88 0.63 3.60 4.78
CA GLU A 88 1.07 5.01 4.88
C GLU A 88 2.38 5.29 4.17
N SER A 89 3.20 4.25 3.97
CA SER A 89 4.40 4.33 3.14
C SER A 89 4.09 4.46 1.64
N CYS A 90 2.84 4.31 1.21
CA CYS A 90 2.45 4.44 -0.19
C CYS A 90 2.25 5.91 -0.56
N ASP A 91 2.93 6.34 -1.64
CA ASP A 91 2.73 7.66 -2.23
C ASP A 91 1.24 7.95 -2.50
N PHE A 92 0.74 9.06 -1.95
CA PHE A 92 -0.66 9.47 -2.05
C PHE A 92 -1.13 9.71 -3.49
N ALA A 93 -0.22 10.00 -4.43
CA ALA A 93 -0.55 10.08 -5.85
C ALA A 93 -1.05 8.75 -6.41
N VAL A 94 -0.53 7.61 -5.93
CA VAL A 94 -0.99 6.26 -6.31
C VAL A 94 -2.41 6.03 -5.83
N VAL A 95 -2.68 6.35 -4.56
CA VAL A 95 -4.02 6.24 -3.96
C VAL A 95 -5.04 7.04 -4.77
N ARG A 96 -4.71 8.30 -5.08
CA ARG A 96 -5.58 9.18 -5.88
C ARG A 96 -5.80 8.65 -7.29
N ALA A 97 -4.76 8.16 -7.95
CA ALA A 97 -4.86 7.66 -9.32
C ALA A 97 -5.78 6.44 -9.41
N LEU A 98 -5.66 5.48 -8.49
CA LEU A 98 -6.52 4.30 -8.45
C LEU A 98 -7.98 4.63 -8.12
N ARG A 99 -8.21 5.54 -7.15
CA ARG A 99 -9.57 6.02 -6.85
C ARG A 99 -10.23 6.74 -8.03
N THR A 100 -9.46 7.59 -8.72
CA THR A 100 -9.95 8.29 -9.92
C THR A 100 -10.29 7.30 -11.04
N ALA A 101 -9.58 6.17 -11.11
CA ALA A 101 -9.88 5.08 -12.02
C ALA A 101 -11.05 4.18 -11.58
N GLY A 102 -11.69 4.46 -10.44
CA GLY A 102 -12.88 3.76 -9.96
C GLY A 102 -12.62 2.56 -9.04
N TYR A 103 -11.37 2.30 -8.63
CA TYR A 103 -11.05 1.20 -7.71
C TYR A 103 -11.37 1.57 -6.26
N ASP A 104 -11.81 0.58 -5.47
CA ASP A 104 -11.94 0.70 -4.02
C ASP A 104 -10.56 0.64 -3.37
N VAL A 105 -10.09 1.78 -2.90
CA VAL A 105 -8.82 1.93 -2.19
C VAL A 105 -9.09 2.46 -0.79
N LEU A 106 -8.72 1.67 0.21
CA LEU A 106 -8.72 2.06 1.60
C LEU A 106 -7.31 2.50 1.99
N ALA A 107 -7.11 3.74 2.43
CA ALA A 107 -5.80 4.19 2.87
C ALA A 107 -5.68 4.07 4.39
N VAL A 108 -4.61 3.45 4.89
CA VAL A 108 -4.31 3.38 6.34
C VAL A 108 -4.25 4.78 6.95
N SER A 109 -3.94 5.79 6.12
CA SER A 109 -3.94 7.18 6.52
C SER A 109 -5.33 7.77 6.89
N GLU A 110 -6.41 7.05 6.65
CA GLU A 110 -7.78 7.53 6.81
C GLU A 110 -8.60 6.74 7.84
N VAL A 111 -8.28 5.46 8.03
CA VAL A 111 -9.13 4.53 8.79
C VAL A 111 -8.64 4.22 10.19
N THR A 112 -7.33 4.32 10.44
CA THR A 112 -6.76 3.79 11.69
C THR A 112 -5.85 4.79 12.37
N CYS A 113 -6.11 4.97 13.67
CA CYS A 113 -5.16 5.56 14.59
C CYS A 113 -4.27 4.42 15.09
N ARG A 114 -3.04 4.33 14.56
CA ARG A 114 -2.01 3.38 15.03
C ARG A 114 -2.49 1.93 15.16
N SER A 115 -2.80 1.28 14.03
CA SER A 115 -2.98 -0.18 14.02
C SER A 115 -1.63 -0.90 13.95
N ASP A 116 -1.52 -1.94 14.76
CA ASP A 116 -0.39 -2.87 14.77
C ASP A 116 -0.32 -3.65 13.45
N ASP A 117 0.84 -4.20 13.14
CA ASP A 117 1.08 -4.97 11.92
C ASP A 117 0.08 -6.13 11.77
N SER A 118 -0.24 -6.81 12.87
CA SER A 118 -1.18 -7.93 12.91
C SER A 118 -2.60 -7.54 12.50
N GLU A 119 -3.07 -6.37 12.95
CA GLU A 119 -4.41 -5.87 12.65
C GLU A 119 -4.55 -5.49 11.17
N LEU A 120 -3.55 -4.81 10.61
CA LEU A 120 -3.54 -4.46 9.19
C LEU A 120 -3.48 -5.69 8.29
N ILE A 121 -2.67 -6.68 8.65
CA ILE A 121 -2.61 -7.96 7.93
C ILE A 121 -3.95 -8.68 8.00
N ALA A 122 -4.57 -8.73 9.19
CA ALA A 122 -5.87 -9.35 9.37
C ALA A 122 -6.97 -8.63 8.57
N GLN A 123 -6.96 -7.30 8.56
CA GLN A 123 -7.92 -6.49 7.81
C GLN A 123 -7.76 -6.70 6.30
N ALA A 124 -6.53 -6.64 5.79
CA ALA A 124 -6.25 -6.87 4.37
C ALA A 124 -6.81 -8.24 3.93
N ALA A 125 -6.52 -9.28 4.72
CA ALA A 125 -6.99 -10.64 4.44
C ALA A 125 -8.52 -10.78 4.53
N GLN A 126 -9.13 -10.28 5.61
CA GLN A 126 -10.58 -10.35 5.82
C GLN A 126 -11.36 -9.62 4.72
N GLU A 127 -10.84 -8.49 4.25
CA GLU A 127 -11.45 -7.70 3.20
C GLU A 127 -10.90 -8.03 1.80
N GLN A 128 -10.06 -9.05 1.64
CA GLN A 128 -9.44 -9.42 0.34
C GLN A 128 -8.87 -8.19 -0.41
N ARG A 129 -8.12 -7.35 0.32
CA ARG A 129 -7.49 -6.13 -0.21
C ARG A 129 -6.02 -6.38 -0.52
N ILE A 130 -5.61 -6.12 -1.76
CA ILE A 130 -4.20 -6.13 -2.16
C ILE A 130 -3.49 -4.97 -1.46
N LEU A 131 -2.38 -5.26 -0.76
CA LEU A 131 -1.59 -4.25 -0.09
C LEU A 131 -0.76 -3.44 -1.10
N LEU A 132 -0.80 -2.11 -1.01
CA LEU A 132 0.15 -1.21 -1.67
C LEU A 132 1.13 -0.69 -0.63
N THR A 133 2.43 -0.89 -0.82
CA THR A 133 3.46 -0.45 0.14
C THR A 133 4.78 -0.12 -0.55
N GLU A 134 5.57 0.79 0.04
CA GLU A 134 6.96 1.02 -0.33
C GLU A 134 7.96 0.33 0.61
N ASP A 135 7.47 -0.25 1.71
CA ASP A 135 8.28 -0.99 2.67
C ASP A 135 8.39 -2.46 2.25
N LYS A 136 9.61 -2.89 1.94
CA LYS A 136 9.89 -4.25 1.49
C LYS A 136 9.63 -5.29 2.58
N ASP A 137 10.00 -4.99 3.83
CA ASP A 137 9.98 -5.97 4.91
C ASP A 137 8.55 -6.18 5.40
N PHE A 138 7.78 -5.10 5.54
CA PHE A 138 6.36 -5.18 5.84
C PHE A 138 5.56 -5.81 4.67
N GLY A 139 5.86 -5.42 3.43
CA GLY A 139 5.25 -6.07 2.26
C GLY A 139 5.52 -7.57 2.23
N TRP A 140 6.76 -8.00 2.49
CA TRP A 140 7.11 -9.41 2.58
C TRP A 140 6.38 -10.10 3.73
N LEU A 141 6.33 -9.48 4.91
CA LEU A 141 5.56 -9.98 6.06
C LEU A 141 4.12 -10.28 5.66
N VAL A 142 3.40 -9.32 5.10
CA VAL A 142 2.00 -9.48 4.68
C VAL A 142 1.81 -10.63 3.69
N PHE A 143 2.77 -10.83 2.79
CA PHE A 143 2.73 -11.90 1.81
C PHE A 143 2.97 -13.30 2.41
N VAL A 144 3.86 -13.41 3.40
CA VAL A 144 4.17 -14.70 4.02
C VAL A 144 3.24 -15.05 5.18
N SER A 145 2.73 -14.05 5.90
CA SER A 145 1.93 -14.22 7.14
C SER A 145 0.64 -15.01 6.95
N ARG A 146 0.10 -15.10 5.73
CA ARG A 146 -1.11 -15.88 5.45
C ARG A 146 -0.99 -16.72 4.18
N ALA A 147 -1.53 -17.93 4.20
CA ALA A 147 -1.57 -18.82 3.03
C ALA A 147 -2.43 -18.23 1.90
N ASP A 148 -3.47 -17.49 2.28
CA ASP A 148 -4.47 -16.81 1.44
C ASP A 148 -4.24 -15.29 1.37
N SER A 149 -2.97 -14.85 1.41
CA SER A 149 -2.65 -13.43 1.28
C SER A 149 -3.35 -12.84 0.03
N PRO A 150 -4.11 -11.73 0.16
CA PRO A 150 -4.79 -11.13 -0.98
C PRO A 150 -3.84 -10.68 -2.08
N GLY A 151 -2.56 -10.48 -1.77
CA GLY A 151 -1.53 -10.00 -2.67
C GLY A 151 -0.87 -8.72 -2.14
N VAL A 152 0.31 -8.43 -2.67
CA VAL A 152 1.12 -7.27 -2.32
C VAL A 152 1.66 -6.65 -3.60
N ILE A 153 1.57 -5.33 -3.71
CA ILE A 153 2.25 -4.51 -4.71
C ILE A 153 3.29 -3.67 -3.97
N LEU A 154 4.56 -4.07 -4.12
CA LEU A 154 5.72 -3.35 -3.62
C LEU A 154 6.17 -2.32 -4.65
N ILE A 155 6.03 -1.03 -4.31
CA ILE A 155 6.34 0.10 -5.18
C ILE A 155 7.77 0.57 -4.89
N ARG A 156 8.64 0.58 -5.91
CA ARG A 156 10.05 0.95 -5.81
C ARG A 156 10.41 1.98 -6.87
N PHE A 157 10.23 3.25 -6.54
CA PHE A 157 10.58 4.36 -7.40
C PHE A 157 11.50 5.34 -6.68
N PRO A 158 12.45 5.96 -7.40
CA PRO A 158 13.33 6.96 -6.83
C PRO A 158 12.53 8.18 -6.37
N GLY A 159 12.99 8.87 -5.33
CA GLY A 159 12.28 10.01 -4.73
C GLY A 159 11.94 11.16 -5.67
N ASN A 160 12.66 11.33 -6.78
CA ASN A 160 12.37 12.34 -7.80
C ASN A 160 11.36 11.86 -8.88
N ALA A 161 10.95 10.59 -8.87
CA ALA A 161 10.01 10.04 -9.84
C ALA A 161 8.59 10.45 -9.47
N ARG A 162 8.22 11.68 -9.85
CA ARG A 162 6.93 12.34 -9.58
C ARG A 162 5.69 11.49 -9.90
N LYS A 163 5.07 11.68 -11.06
CA LYS A 163 3.80 11.01 -11.44
C LYS A 163 3.99 9.57 -11.93
N ALA A 164 5.24 9.13 -12.10
CA ALA A 164 5.56 7.83 -12.68
C ALA A 164 4.99 6.64 -11.88
N PRO A 165 5.14 6.55 -10.53
CA PRO A 165 4.59 5.45 -9.75
C PRO A 165 3.08 5.32 -9.93
N ALA A 166 2.36 6.45 -9.83
CA ALA A 166 0.90 6.49 -9.96
C ALA A 166 0.42 6.01 -11.34
N GLN A 167 1.09 6.43 -12.41
CA GLN A 167 0.75 6.01 -13.77
C GLN A 167 1.05 4.51 -13.99
N THR A 168 2.23 4.04 -13.57
CA THR A 168 2.63 2.64 -13.74
C THR A 168 1.76 1.69 -12.93
N VAL A 169 1.45 2.02 -11.67
CA VAL A 169 0.58 1.18 -10.83
C VAL A 169 -0.84 1.15 -11.39
N ARG A 170 -1.37 2.30 -11.86
CA ARG A 170 -2.68 2.33 -12.50
C ARG A 170 -2.73 1.43 -13.74
N GLN A 171 -1.71 1.51 -14.60
CA GLN A 171 -1.62 0.69 -15.80
C GLN A 171 -1.52 -0.80 -15.46
N LEU A 172 -0.65 -1.17 -14.52
CA LEU A 172 -0.53 -2.55 -14.02
C LEU A 172 -1.89 -3.11 -13.59
N VAL A 173 -2.63 -2.35 -12.78
CA VAL A 173 -3.93 -2.79 -12.27
C VAL A 173 -4.96 -2.90 -13.39
N GLN A 174 -4.95 -1.96 -14.35
CA GLN A 174 -5.84 -2.02 -15.52
C GLN A 174 -5.57 -3.24 -16.41
N GLU A 175 -4.30 -3.63 -16.58
CA GLU A 175 -3.90 -4.74 -17.45
C GLU A 175 -4.09 -6.11 -16.79
N ASN A 176 -3.89 -6.21 -15.48
CA ASN A 176 -3.83 -7.50 -14.79
C ASN A 176 -5.06 -7.78 -13.91
N GLY A 177 -5.72 -6.74 -13.40
CA GLY A 177 -6.92 -6.86 -12.56
C GLY A 177 -6.77 -7.93 -11.47
N GLU A 178 -7.70 -8.90 -11.48
CA GLU A 178 -7.78 -9.97 -10.48
C GLU A 178 -6.58 -10.93 -10.51
N ALA A 179 -5.82 -10.98 -11.61
CA ALA A 179 -4.62 -11.83 -11.72
C ALA A 179 -3.50 -11.42 -10.74
N LEU A 180 -3.59 -10.20 -10.16
CA LEU A 180 -2.71 -9.70 -9.10
C LEU A 180 -3.03 -10.30 -7.73
N SER A 181 -4.21 -10.90 -7.56
CA SER A 181 -4.61 -11.51 -6.29
C SER A 181 -3.68 -12.68 -5.96
N GLY A 182 -3.26 -12.79 -4.70
CA GLY A 182 -2.32 -13.82 -4.25
C GLY A 182 -0.90 -13.69 -4.78
N CYS A 183 -0.56 -12.57 -5.45
CA CYS A 183 0.77 -12.32 -5.99
C CYS A 183 1.58 -11.35 -5.12
N PHE A 184 2.90 -11.52 -5.10
CA PHE A 184 3.87 -10.51 -4.72
C PHE A 184 4.38 -9.82 -5.99
N THR A 185 3.91 -8.61 -6.23
CA THR A 185 4.23 -7.82 -7.41
C THR A 185 5.19 -6.71 -7.05
N VAL A 186 6.36 -6.66 -7.67
CA VAL A 186 7.32 -5.56 -7.53
C VAL A 186 7.22 -4.66 -8.74
N VAL A 187 6.98 -3.37 -8.50
CA VAL A 187 6.84 -2.33 -9.53
C VAL A 187 7.98 -1.35 -9.40
N GLN A 188 8.80 -1.23 -10.43
CA GLN A 188 9.92 -0.30 -10.49
C GLN A 188 9.99 0.34 -11.90
N PRO A 189 10.74 1.44 -12.09
CA PRO A 189 10.88 2.06 -13.40
C PRO A 189 11.27 1.04 -14.49
N GLY A 190 10.43 0.91 -15.52
CA GLY A 190 10.68 0.05 -16.68
C GLY A 190 10.62 -1.46 -16.43
N HIS A 191 10.30 -1.92 -15.23
CA HIS A 191 10.30 -3.35 -14.91
C HIS A 191 9.24 -3.72 -13.87
N ILE A 192 8.47 -4.77 -14.16
CA ILE A 192 7.43 -5.30 -13.29
C ILE A 192 7.70 -6.79 -13.11
N ARG A 193 7.75 -7.25 -11.86
CA ARG A 193 7.91 -8.67 -11.53
C ARG A 193 6.71 -9.14 -10.73
N ILE A 194 5.97 -10.10 -11.24
CA ILE A 194 4.84 -10.74 -10.56
C ILE A 194 5.28 -12.13 -10.09
N THR A 195 5.14 -12.42 -8.80
CA THR A 195 5.50 -13.72 -8.23
C THR A 195 4.31 -14.28 -7.47
N ARG A 196 3.81 -15.45 -7.86
CA ARG A 196 2.74 -16.14 -7.12
C ARG A 196 3.32 -16.93 -5.97
N LYS A 197 2.60 -17.02 -4.86
CA LYS A 197 2.94 -17.96 -3.79
C LYS A 197 2.73 -19.38 -4.36
N PRO A 198 3.68 -20.32 -4.21
CA PRO A 198 3.38 -21.71 -4.48
C PRO A 198 2.23 -22.12 -3.56
N SER A 199 1.24 -22.83 -4.09
CA SER A 199 0.21 -23.45 -3.27
C SER A 199 0.88 -24.31 -2.19
N PRO A 200 0.30 -24.46 -0.98
CA PRO A 200 0.85 -25.34 0.05
C PRO A 200 1.05 -26.79 -0.44
N GLU A 201 0.40 -27.18 -1.53
CA GLU A 201 0.56 -28.45 -2.25
C GLU A 201 1.94 -28.62 -2.93
N ASN A 202 2.65 -27.52 -3.21
CA ASN A 202 3.94 -27.51 -3.92
C ASN A 202 5.17 -27.40 -2.99
N LEU A 203 4.99 -27.41 -1.66
CA LEU A 203 6.11 -27.36 -0.70
C LEU A 203 6.97 -28.64 -0.67
N ASN A 204 6.49 -29.74 -1.28
CA ASN A 204 7.17 -31.04 -1.31
C ASN A 204 7.89 -31.35 -2.64
N GLN A 205 8.00 -30.38 -3.55
CA GLN A 205 8.78 -30.57 -4.78
C GLN A 205 10.09 -29.76 -4.71
N PRO A 206 11.25 -30.40 -4.94
CA PRO A 206 12.52 -29.68 -4.93
C PRO A 206 12.55 -28.64 -6.06
N PRO A 207 13.20 -27.47 -5.84
CA PRO A 207 13.32 -26.45 -6.88
C PRO A 207 14.14 -26.98 -8.07
N LEU A 208 13.67 -26.68 -9.28
CA LEU A 208 14.41 -26.86 -10.53
C LEU A 208 15.53 -25.83 -10.67
#